data_AF-A0A6N7SRA7-F1
#
_entry.id   AF-A0A6N7SRA7-F1
#
_cell.length_a   1.000
_cell.length_b   1.000
_cell.length_c   1.000
_cell.angle_alpha   90.00
_cell.angle_beta   90.00
_cell.angle_gamma   90.00
#
_symmetry.space_group_name_H-M   'P 1'
#
loop_
_entity.id
_entity.type
_entity.pdbx_description
1 polymer ?
#
loop_
_entity_poly.entity_id
_entity_poly.type
_entity_poly.pdbx_seq_one_letter_code
_entity_poly.pdbx_strand_id
1 'polypeptide(L)'
;MRRIKDLTGQQFGKLTVIRYSHIDSTGRAVWECHCECGKSVNVKSVNLVRGFTESCGCGRAENLVGKNFGRLTVVERSENGRTSGGRSIVKYLCRCSCGNYVTVRANHLRSGNTKSCGCLNKESTAKRSTTHGLSHERLYNIWQSMKQRCYNSKTEFYMYYGGKGVCVCDEWMSNFESFYNWAIANGYSDSKSIDRIDVNGNYEPLNCRWATSAEQALNRTDNHILEFDKKALTLTEWERETGIHRYTIYSRLKRGWSVERALTEPIHK
;
A
#
# COMPACT_ATOMS: atom_id res chain seq x y z
N MET A 1 -35.98 69.72 4.81
CA MET A 1 -35.02 68.58 4.88
C MET A 1 -35.64 67.45 5.69
N ARG A 2 -35.33 66.17 5.42
CA ARG A 2 -35.68 65.07 6.34
C ARG A 2 -34.76 65.12 7.57
N ARG A 3 -35.32 65.23 8.77
CA ARG A 3 -34.57 65.22 10.04
C ARG A 3 -34.03 63.81 10.30
N ILE A 4 -32.74 63.60 10.08
CA ILE A 4 -32.07 62.34 10.40
C ILE A 4 -32.00 62.22 11.93
N LYS A 5 -32.45 61.09 12.49
CA LYS A 5 -32.25 60.80 13.92
C LYS A 5 -30.76 60.53 14.14
N ASP A 6 -30.15 61.26 15.07
CA ASP A 6 -28.78 60.99 15.48
C ASP A 6 -28.68 59.64 16.21
N LEU A 7 -27.68 58.84 15.84
CA LEU A 7 -27.35 57.55 16.42
C LEU A 7 -25.99 57.54 17.15
N THR A 8 -25.25 58.66 17.15
CA THR A 8 -23.93 58.78 17.78
C THR A 8 -23.94 58.30 19.23
N GLY A 9 -22.95 57.48 19.60
CA GLY A 9 -22.81 56.89 20.94
C GLY A 9 -23.76 55.73 21.24
N GLN A 10 -24.78 55.45 20.42
CA GLN A 10 -25.71 54.34 20.66
C GLN A 10 -25.06 52.98 20.32
N GLN A 11 -25.35 51.97 21.13
CA GLN A 11 -24.85 50.61 20.97
C GLN A 11 -25.95 49.69 20.38
N PHE A 12 -25.57 48.89 19.38
CA PHE A 12 -26.43 47.93 18.69
C PHE A 12 -25.72 46.56 18.69
N GLY A 13 -25.98 45.76 19.73
CA GLY A 13 -25.25 44.53 20.00
C GLY A 13 -23.76 44.82 20.24
N LYS A 14 -22.90 44.26 19.40
CA LYS A 14 -21.44 44.45 19.48
C LYS A 14 -20.93 45.72 18.79
N LEU A 15 -21.81 46.54 18.20
CA LEU A 15 -21.44 47.77 17.47
C LEU A 15 -21.76 49.03 18.28
N THR A 16 -20.77 49.91 18.46
CA THR A 16 -20.97 51.27 18.95
C THR A 16 -20.91 52.26 17.78
N VAL A 17 -21.91 53.12 17.64
CA VAL A 17 -21.94 54.13 16.57
C VAL A 17 -21.00 55.29 16.91
N ILE A 18 -20.03 55.56 16.03
CA ILE A 18 -18.99 56.58 16.23
C ILE A 18 -19.40 57.92 15.63
N ARG A 19 -19.93 57.93 14.39
CA ARG A 19 -20.37 59.14 13.70
C ARG A 19 -21.25 58.84 12.49
N TYR A 20 -21.96 59.86 12.01
CA TYR A 20 -22.57 59.85 10.67
C TYR A 20 -21.48 59.73 9.59
N SER A 21 -21.75 58.97 8.53
CA SER A 21 -20.82 58.77 7.41
C SER A 21 -21.32 59.44 6.13
N HIS A 22 -22.48 59.01 5.59
CA HIS A 22 -23.03 59.51 4.33
C HIS A 22 -24.51 59.11 4.16
N ILE A 23 -25.15 59.59 3.10
CA ILE A 23 -26.41 59.03 2.58
C ILE A 23 -26.07 58.09 1.42
N ASP A 24 -26.65 56.89 1.43
CA ASP A 24 -26.52 55.95 0.31
C ASP A 24 -27.38 56.33 -0.90
N SER A 25 -27.16 55.66 -2.04
CA SER A 25 -27.93 55.84 -3.28
C SER A 25 -29.43 55.52 -3.16
N THR A 26 -29.89 55.01 -2.02
CA THR A 26 -31.32 54.78 -1.70
C THR A 26 -31.90 55.82 -0.73
N GLY A 27 -31.17 56.91 -0.48
CA GLY A 27 -31.59 58.00 0.40
C GLY A 27 -31.52 57.68 1.88
N ARG A 28 -30.74 56.66 2.30
CA ARG A 28 -30.67 56.20 3.70
C ARG A 28 -29.36 56.64 4.35
N ALA A 29 -29.44 57.17 5.57
CA ALA A 29 -28.28 57.52 6.37
C ALA A 29 -27.45 56.27 6.74
N VAL A 30 -26.14 56.37 6.57
CA VAL A 30 -25.12 55.37 6.87
C VAL A 30 -24.24 55.91 7.98
N TRP A 31 -23.93 55.06 8.96
CA TRP A 31 -23.21 55.39 10.18
C TRP A 31 -21.93 54.57 10.29
N GLU A 32 -20.82 55.21 10.66
CA GLU A 32 -19.58 54.51 10.97
C GLU A 32 -19.69 53.94 12.39
N CYS A 33 -19.53 52.62 12.50
CA CYS A 33 -19.72 51.87 13.74
C CYS A 33 -18.48 51.03 14.05
N HIS A 34 -18.02 51.03 15.30
CA HIS A 34 -16.90 50.21 15.76
C HIS A 34 -17.43 48.93 16.41
N CYS A 35 -16.95 47.74 16.03
CA CYS A 35 -17.24 46.52 16.81
C CYS A 35 -16.28 46.40 17.99
N GLU A 36 -16.68 45.64 19.01
CA GLU A 36 -15.77 44.98 19.97
C GLU A 36 -14.61 44.22 19.29
N CYS A 37 -14.76 43.85 18.01
CA CYS A 37 -13.73 43.27 17.12
C CYS A 37 -12.58 44.23 16.73
N GLY A 38 -12.57 45.48 17.21
CA GLY A 38 -11.59 46.51 16.84
C GLY A 38 -11.75 47.09 15.42
N LYS A 39 -12.68 46.56 14.62
CA LYS A 39 -12.90 46.98 13.22
C LYS A 39 -14.08 47.94 13.10
N SER A 40 -13.85 49.08 12.43
CA SER A 40 -14.91 49.96 11.96
C SER A 40 -15.65 49.39 10.74
N VAL A 41 -16.96 49.59 10.68
CA VAL A 41 -17.85 49.20 9.58
C VAL A 41 -18.94 50.25 9.35
N ASN A 42 -19.28 50.52 8.09
CA ASN A 42 -20.38 51.41 7.73
C ASN A 42 -21.70 50.62 7.67
N VAL A 43 -22.69 51.04 8.45
CA VAL A 43 -23.98 50.35 8.59
C VAL A 43 -25.14 51.32 8.36
N LYS A 44 -26.18 50.88 7.64
CA LYS A 44 -27.38 51.69 7.38
C LYS A 44 -28.18 51.86 8.67
N SER A 45 -28.69 53.07 8.94
CA SER A 45 -29.50 53.37 10.13
C SER A 45 -30.68 52.41 10.32
N VAL A 46 -31.35 52.03 9.22
CA VAL A 46 -32.46 51.07 9.21
C VAL A 46 -32.07 49.64 9.61
N ASN A 47 -30.79 49.27 9.50
CA ASN A 47 -30.29 47.96 9.92
C ASN A 47 -29.93 47.95 11.41
N LEU A 48 -29.34 49.05 11.92
CA LEU A 48 -29.07 49.23 13.34
C LEU A 48 -30.39 49.23 14.14
N VAL A 49 -31.32 50.13 13.78
CA VAL A 49 -32.58 50.34 14.49
C VAL A 49 -33.54 49.13 14.41
N ARG A 50 -33.35 48.22 13.45
CA ARG A 50 -34.13 46.97 13.32
C ARG A 50 -33.41 45.71 13.82
N GLY A 51 -32.22 45.82 14.41
CA GLY A 51 -31.43 44.66 14.85
C GLY A 51 -30.89 43.77 13.72
N PHE A 52 -30.99 44.20 12.45
CA PHE A 52 -30.49 43.44 11.29
C PHE A 52 -28.96 43.44 11.18
N THR A 53 -28.24 44.23 11.96
CA THR A 53 -26.78 44.28 11.95
C THR A 53 -26.23 44.66 13.32
N GLU A 54 -25.84 43.63 14.09
CA GLU A 54 -25.37 43.73 15.48
C GLU A 54 -23.85 43.51 15.63
N SER A 55 -23.11 43.36 14.52
CA SER A 55 -21.65 43.16 14.55
C SER A 55 -20.98 43.46 13.19
N CYS A 56 -19.64 43.61 13.17
CA CYS A 56 -18.76 43.73 11.99
C CYS A 56 -18.69 42.46 11.13
N GLY A 57 -19.63 41.53 11.35
CA GLY A 57 -19.42 40.08 11.23
C GLY A 57 -18.80 39.45 12.49
N CYS A 58 -18.63 40.19 13.60
CA CYS A 58 -17.87 39.76 14.79
C CYS A 58 -18.47 38.61 15.63
N GLY A 59 -19.57 37.99 15.22
CA GLY A 59 -20.16 36.82 15.90
C GLY A 59 -20.01 35.46 15.22
N ARG A 60 -19.66 35.36 13.92
CA ARG A 60 -19.88 34.11 13.15
C ARG A 60 -18.72 33.11 13.09
N ALA A 61 -17.57 33.41 13.70
CA ALA A 61 -16.39 32.54 13.68
C ALA A 61 -15.88 32.26 15.10
N GLU A 62 -16.55 31.32 15.78
CA GLU A 62 -16.06 30.65 16.99
C GLU A 62 -14.56 30.33 16.89
N ASN A 63 -13.80 30.68 17.94
CA ASN A 63 -12.39 30.32 18.04
C ASN A 63 -12.26 28.80 18.28
N LEU A 64 -11.46 28.14 17.45
CA LEU A 64 -11.24 26.69 17.54
C LEU A 64 -9.91 26.33 18.23
N VAL A 65 -9.06 27.31 18.59
CA VAL A 65 -7.78 27.08 19.28
C VAL A 65 -7.98 26.28 20.58
N GLY A 66 -7.10 25.31 20.82
CA GLY A 66 -7.17 24.37 21.94
C GLY A 66 -8.19 23.23 21.75
N LYS A 67 -9.09 23.28 20.76
CA LYS A 67 -10.08 22.22 20.53
C LYS A 67 -9.50 21.04 19.76
N ASN A 68 -10.04 19.85 20.04
CA ASN A 68 -9.64 18.58 19.43
C ASN A 68 -10.68 18.10 18.40
N PHE A 69 -10.22 17.62 17.25
CA PHE A 69 -11.02 17.10 16.14
C PHE A 69 -10.41 15.77 15.63
N GLY A 70 -10.87 14.65 16.19
CA GLY A 70 -10.22 13.35 15.98
C GLY A 70 -8.80 13.37 16.55
N ARG A 71 -7.79 13.15 15.70
CA ARG A 71 -6.36 13.20 16.07
C ARG A 71 -5.74 14.61 15.98
N LEU A 72 -6.51 15.64 15.65
CA LEU A 72 -6.01 17.02 15.46
C LEU A 72 -6.33 17.91 16.66
N THR A 73 -5.30 18.47 17.30
CA THR A 73 -5.42 19.59 18.24
C THR A 73 -5.16 20.89 17.50
N VAL A 74 -6.07 21.86 17.58
CA VAL A 74 -5.88 23.17 16.96
C VAL A 74 -4.88 23.99 17.78
N VAL A 75 -3.79 24.42 17.15
CA VAL A 75 -2.72 25.21 17.77
C VAL A 75 -3.00 26.71 17.62
N GLU A 76 -3.23 27.17 16.40
CA GLU A 76 -3.40 28.60 16.10
C GLU A 76 -4.22 28.83 14.83
N ARG A 77 -4.63 30.08 14.60
CA ARG A 77 -5.32 30.48 13.37
C ARG A 77 -4.31 30.78 12.27
N SER A 78 -4.40 30.04 11.17
CA SER A 78 -3.55 30.24 9.98
C SER A 78 -4.17 31.28 9.03
N GLU A 79 -3.39 31.76 8.07
CA GLU A 79 -3.82 32.72 7.05
C GLU A 79 -5.12 32.27 6.36
N ASN A 80 -6.07 33.20 6.24
CA ASN A 80 -7.34 32.91 5.58
C ASN A 80 -7.12 32.70 4.07
N GLY A 81 -7.55 31.56 3.55
CA GLY A 81 -7.56 31.33 2.09
C GLY A 81 -8.69 32.10 1.39
N ARG A 82 -8.79 31.95 0.07
CA ARG A 82 -9.96 32.35 -0.72
C ARG A 82 -10.49 31.16 -1.52
N THR A 83 -11.79 31.12 -1.79
CA THR A 83 -12.36 30.26 -2.84
C THR A 83 -12.17 30.90 -4.22
N SER A 84 -12.38 30.15 -5.29
CA SER A 84 -12.41 30.69 -6.67
C SER A 84 -13.45 31.81 -6.83
N GLY A 85 -14.56 31.75 -6.08
CA GLY A 85 -15.56 32.82 -5.97
C GLY A 85 -15.24 33.89 -4.92
N GLY A 86 -13.96 34.14 -4.63
CA GLY A 86 -13.46 35.21 -3.77
C GLY A 86 -13.75 35.11 -2.27
N ARG A 87 -14.59 34.17 -1.81
CA ARG A 87 -15.02 34.06 -0.40
C ARG A 87 -13.85 33.63 0.48
N SER A 88 -13.66 34.33 1.60
CA SER A 88 -12.60 34.02 2.57
C SER A 88 -12.83 32.67 3.27
N ILE A 89 -11.76 31.88 3.42
CA ILE A 89 -11.75 30.56 4.06
C ILE A 89 -10.91 30.63 5.33
N VAL A 90 -11.55 30.52 6.50
CA VAL A 90 -10.81 30.44 7.78
C VAL A 90 -10.05 29.12 7.83
N LYS A 91 -8.73 29.20 8.05
CA LYS A 91 -7.84 28.05 8.27
C LYS A 91 -7.28 28.06 9.69
N TYR A 92 -6.89 26.90 10.17
CA TYR A 92 -6.26 26.69 11.46
C TYR A 92 -5.06 25.75 11.31
N LEU A 93 -3.93 26.06 11.95
CA LEU A 93 -2.81 25.14 12.07
C LEU A 93 -3.13 24.15 13.18
N CYS A 94 -3.01 22.86 12.89
CA CYS A 94 -3.35 21.76 13.78
C CYS A 94 -2.16 20.83 13.97
N ARG A 95 -1.86 20.47 15.22
CA ARG A 95 -0.91 19.40 15.55
C ARG A 95 -1.66 18.07 15.53
N CYS A 96 -1.14 17.08 14.82
CA CYS A 96 -1.69 15.73 14.79
C CYS A 96 -1.04 14.86 15.89
N SER A 97 -1.76 13.88 16.42
CA SER A 97 -1.25 12.96 17.44
C SER A 97 -0.04 12.11 17.00
N CYS A 98 0.30 12.10 15.70
CA CYS A 98 1.53 11.50 15.16
C CYS A 98 2.67 12.53 15.00
N GLY A 99 2.65 13.63 15.77
CA GLY A 99 3.67 14.68 15.77
C GLY A 99 3.56 15.71 14.63
N ASN A 100 3.12 15.28 13.44
CA ASN A 100 3.02 16.11 12.24
C ASN A 100 2.01 17.27 12.36
N TYR A 101 2.28 18.38 11.69
CA TYR A 101 1.40 19.56 11.63
C TYR A 101 0.66 19.63 10.30
N VAL A 102 -0.56 20.20 10.29
CA VAL A 102 -1.39 20.36 9.10
C VAL A 102 -2.31 21.57 9.20
N THR A 103 -2.46 22.32 8.10
CA THR A 103 -3.37 23.48 8.03
C THR A 103 -4.72 23.06 7.48
N VAL A 104 -5.79 23.17 8.29
CA VAL A 104 -7.13 22.64 7.99
C VAL A 104 -8.17 23.76 7.97
N ARG A 105 -9.21 23.62 7.13
CA ARG A 105 -10.34 24.57 7.07
C ARG A 105 -11.25 24.44 8.30
N ALA A 106 -11.71 25.56 8.84
CA ALA A 106 -12.56 25.62 10.03
C ALA A 106 -13.93 24.91 9.91
N ASN A 107 -14.40 24.65 8.68
CA ASN A 107 -15.59 23.84 8.42
C ASN A 107 -15.28 22.33 8.31
N HIS A 108 -14.11 21.95 7.78
CA HIS A 108 -13.70 20.54 7.68
C HIS A 108 -13.37 19.93 9.05
N LEU A 109 -12.86 20.74 10.00
CA LEU A 109 -12.72 20.34 11.40
C LEU A 109 -14.10 20.04 12.01
N ARG A 110 -15.02 21.00 11.94
CA ARG A 110 -16.37 20.89 12.53
C ARG A 110 -17.25 19.80 11.91
N SER A 111 -17.16 19.56 10.60
CA SER A 111 -17.92 18.46 9.95
C SER A 111 -17.25 17.08 10.11
N GLY A 112 -16.07 17.00 10.73
CA GLY A 112 -15.30 15.76 10.82
C GLY A 112 -14.71 15.27 9.49
N ASN A 113 -14.72 16.08 8.42
CA ASN A 113 -14.13 15.72 7.12
C ASN A 113 -12.60 15.63 7.16
N THR A 114 -11.95 16.13 8.21
CA THR A 114 -10.50 16.04 8.38
C THR A 114 -10.16 15.70 9.82
N LYS A 115 -9.84 14.42 10.07
CA LYS A 115 -9.64 13.82 11.40
C LYS A 115 -8.18 13.57 11.78
N SER A 116 -7.24 13.86 10.88
CA SER A 116 -5.78 13.71 11.05
C SER A 116 -5.04 14.48 9.95
N CYS A 117 -3.70 14.51 9.98
CA CYS A 117 -2.85 15.00 8.88
C CYS A 117 -2.77 14.02 7.68
N GLY A 118 -3.70 13.06 7.57
CA GLY A 118 -3.69 11.98 6.59
C GLY A 118 -3.05 10.67 7.07
N CYS A 119 -2.40 10.65 8.24
CA CYS A 119 -1.82 9.42 8.80
C CYS A 119 -2.86 8.30 9.00
N LEU A 120 -4.06 8.65 9.48
CA LEU A 120 -5.16 7.70 9.70
C LEU A 120 -5.54 6.95 8.42
N ASN A 121 -5.50 7.64 7.27
CA ASN A 121 -5.76 7.03 5.97
C ASN A 121 -4.59 6.14 5.53
N LYS A 122 -3.33 6.58 5.71
CA LYS A 122 -2.14 5.76 5.42
C LYS A 122 -2.15 4.45 6.24
N GLU A 123 -2.41 4.53 7.53
CA GLU A 123 -2.54 3.38 8.44
C GLU A 123 -3.67 2.44 8.02
N SER A 124 -4.82 3.00 7.65
CA SER A 124 -6.01 2.22 7.25
C SER A 124 -5.84 1.57 5.87
N THR A 125 -5.15 2.23 4.94
CA THR A 125 -4.77 1.63 3.64
C THR A 125 -3.74 0.53 3.85
N ALA A 126 -2.66 0.77 4.59
CA ALA A 126 -1.63 -0.23 4.86
C ALA A 126 -2.23 -1.51 5.45
N LYS A 127 -3.05 -1.41 6.51
CA LYS A 127 -3.75 -2.54 7.12
C LYS A 127 -4.73 -3.30 6.20
N ARG A 128 -5.10 -2.73 5.04
CA ARG A 128 -5.95 -3.36 4.02
C ARG A 128 -5.14 -3.89 2.83
N SER A 129 -3.95 -3.36 2.57
CA SER A 129 -3.10 -3.74 1.44
C SER A 129 -1.99 -4.73 1.79
N THR A 130 -1.61 -4.86 3.06
CA THR A 130 -0.61 -5.84 3.52
C THR A 130 -1.30 -7.08 4.07
N THR A 131 -1.21 -8.21 3.36
CA THR A 131 -1.58 -9.54 3.86
C THR A 131 -0.47 -10.11 4.75
N HIS A 132 0.73 -10.27 4.20
CA HIS A 132 1.92 -10.81 4.87
C HIS A 132 3.13 -9.87 4.86
N GLY A 133 3.05 -8.70 4.21
CA GLY A 133 4.13 -7.71 4.11
C GLY A 133 5.31 -8.09 3.20
N LEU A 134 5.67 -9.37 3.16
CA LEU A 134 6.79 -9.97 2.40
C LEU A 134 6.59 -10.00 0.85
N SER A 135 5.74 -9.13 0.28
CA SER A 135 5.42 -9.11 -1.16
C SER A 135 6.57 -8.65 -2.06
N HIS A 136 7.65 -8.12 -1.47
CA HIS A 136 8.86 -7.70 -2.18
C HIS A 136 9.98 -8.75 -2.11
N GLU A 137 9.80 -9.84 -1.35
CA GLU A 137 10.82 -10.87 -1.17
C GLU A 137 11.03 -11.74 -2.41
N ARG A 138 12.26 -12.22 -2.59
CA ARG A 138 12.61 -13.18 -3.66
C ARG A 138 11.74 -14.45 -3.60
N LEU A 139 11.39 -14.91 -2.40
CA LEU A 139 10.45 -16.03 -2.18
C LEU A 139 9.05 -15.76 -2.75
N TYR A 140 8.53 -14.54 -2.65
CA TYR A 140 7.22 -14.19 -3.20
C TYR A 140 7.20 -14.27 -4.73
N ASN A 141 8.28 -13.82 -5.38
CA ASN A 141 8.44 -13.98 -6.82
C ASN A 141 8.56 -15.45 -7.24
N ILE A 142 9.30 -16.29 -6.50
CA ILE A 142 9.40 -17.73 -6.76
C ILE A 142 8.03 -18.42 -6.62
N TRP A 143 7.26 -18.08 -5.59
CA TRP A 143 5.90 -18.57 -5.36
C TRP A 143 4.94 -18.19 -6.49
N GLN A 144 5.01 -16.94 -6.95
CA GLN A 144 4.24 -16.48 -8.12
C GLN A 144 4.66 -17.22 -9.39
N SER A 145 5.96 -17.36 -9.69
CA SER A 145 6.44 -18.12 -10.85
C SER A 145 6.01 -19.59 -10.82
N MET A 146 5.99 -20.22 -9.65
CA MET A 146 5.48 -21.57 -9.45
C MET A 146 3.99 -21.67 -9.83
N LYS A 147 3.15 -20.76 -9.33
CA LYS A 147 1.72 -20.69 -9.67
C LYS A 147 1.47 -20.35 -11.15
N GLN A 148 2.31 -19.51 -11.76
CA GLN A 148 2.23 -19.21 -13.21
C GLN A 148 2.46 -20.48 -14.05
N ARG A 149 3.49 -21.29 -13.74
CA ARG A 149 3.77 -22.55 -14.45
C ARG A 149 2.63 -23.56 -14.35
N CYS A 150 2.02 -23.69 -13.18
CA CYS A 150 0.94 -24.66 -12.93
C CYS A 150 -0.44 -24.22 -13.47
N TYR A 151 -0.74 -22.93 -13.51
CA TYR A 151 -2.13 -22.46 -13.72
C TYR A 151 -2.34 -21.42 -14.83
N ASN A 152 -1.28 -20.81 -15.40
CA ASN A 152 -1.45 -19.84 -16.49
C ASN A 152 -1.18 -20.46 -17.87
N SER A 153 -2.25 -20.95 -18.49
CA SER A 153 -2.27 -21.54 -19.84
C SER A 153 -1.84 -20.61 -20.99
N LYS A 154 -1.61 -19.32 -20.72
CA LYS A 154 -1.04 -18.37 -21.69
C LYS A 154 0.50 -18.34 -21.69
N THR A 155 1.16 -19.06 -20.78
CA THR A 155 2.63 -19.14 -20.71
C THR A 155 3.15 -20.33 -21.51
N GLU A 156 4.29 -20.15 -22.20
CA GLU A 156 5.00 -21.25 -22.89
C GLU A 156 5.37 -22.39 -21.92
N PHE A 157 5.60 -22.08 -20.65
CA PHE A 157 5.94 -23.07 -19.64
C PHE A 157 4.77 -23.99 -19.27
N TYR A 158 3.52 -23.57 -19.45
CA TYR A 158 2.35 -24.32 -18.99
C TYR A 158 2.29 -25.75 -19.54
N MET A 159 2.64 -25.96 -20.82
CA MET A 159 2.64 -27.29 -21.45
C MET A 159 3.59 -28.31 -20.79
N TYR A 160 4.57 -27.85 -20.01
CA TYR A 160 5.52 -28.69 -19.29
C TYR A 160 5.11 -28.95 -17.84
N TYR A 161 4.15 -28.20 -17.29
CA TYR A 161 3.71 -28.25 -15.89
C TYR A 161 2.19 -28.44 -15.81
N GLY A 162 1.38 -27.37 -15.82
CA GLY A 162 -0.08 -27.46 -15.69
C GLY A 162 -0.74 -28.29 -16.80
N GLY A 163 -0.22 -28.22 -18.02
CA GLY A 163 -0.64 -29.06 -19.16
C GLY A 163 -0.30 -30.55 -19.03
N LYS A 164 0.53 -30.93 -18.03
CA LYS A 164 0.78 -32.31 -17.61
C LYS A 164 0.07 -32.70 -16.30
N GLY A 165 -0.74 -31.80 -15.74
CA GLY A 165 -1.42 -32.00 -14.45
C GLY A 165 -0.61 -31.59 -13.20
N VAL A 166 0.61 -31.04 -13.36
CA VAL A 166 1.42 -30.59 -12.21
C VAL A 166 0.77 -29.41 -11.52
N CYS A 167 0.37 -29.57 -10.26
CA CYS A 167 -0.24 -28.53 -9.46
C CYS A 167 0.66 -28.04 -8.30
N VAL A 168 0.12 -27.12 -7.49
CA VAL A 168 0.65 -26.68 -6.20
C VAL A 168 -0.32 -27.18 -5.13
N CYS A 169 0.17 -27.69 -4.00
CA CYS A 169 -0.71 -28.12 -2.90
C CYS A 169 -1.57 -26.96 -2.37
N ASP A 170 -2.79 -27.25 -1.90
CA ASP A 170 -3.78 -26.24 -1.53
C ASP A 170 -3.30 -25.26 -0.45
N GLU A 171 -2.48 -25.74 0.50
CA GLU A 171 -1.88 -24.91 1.55
C GLU A 171 -0.99 -23.81 0.94
N TRP A 172 -0.04 -24.17 0.07
CA TRP A 172 0.82 -23.21 -0.61
C TRP A 172 0.05 -22.40 -1.67
N MET A 173 -0.95 -22.99 -2.32
CA MET A 173 -1.75 -22.30 -3.33
C MET A 173 -2.58 -21.17 -2.71
N SER A 174 -3.11 -21.37 -1.50
CA SER A 174 -3.90 -20.39 -0.76
C SER A 174 -3.07 -19.45 0.12
N ASN A 175 -2.00 -19.94 0.77
CA ASN A 175 -1.19 -19.17 1.72
C ASN A 175 0.29 -19.07 1.33
N PHE A 176 0.77 -17.84 1.11
CA PHE A 176 2.19 -17.59 0.92
C PHE A 176 3.02 -17.82 2.20
N GLU A 177 2.47 -17.56 3.38
CA GLU A 177 3.21 -17.66 4.64
C GLU A 177 3.57 -19.13 4.96
N SER A 178 2.70 -20.08 4.64
CA SER A 178 3.01 -21.53 4.67
C SER A 178 4.18 -21.90 3.77
N PHE A 179 4.19 -21.40 2.52
CA PHE A 179 5.31 -21.62 1.60
C PHE A 179 6.61 -20.96 2.10
N TYR A 180 6.54 -19.74 2.62
CA TYR A 180 7.68 -19.01 3.18
C TYR A 180 8.28 -19.74 4.38
N ASN A 181 7.45 -20.16 5.34
CA ASN A 181 7.89 -20.88 6.53
C ASN A 181 8.53 -22.23 6.18
N TRP A 182 7.92 -22.99 5.25
CA TRP A 182 8.56 -24.19 4.70
C TRP A 182 9.92 -23.86 4.05
N ALA A 183 9.99 -22.81 3.24
CA ALA A 183 11.21 -22.49 2.50
C ALA A 183 12.38 -22.16 3.44
N ILE A 184 12.16 -21.31 4.44
CA ILE A 184 13.19 -20.97 5.45
C ILE A 184 13.60 -22.23 6.25
N ALA A 185 12.63 -23.05 6.68
CA ALA A 185 12.91 -24.27 7.43
C ALA A 185 13.69 -25.35 6.62
N ASN A 186 13.57 -25.36 5.29
CA ASN A 186 14.15 -26.38 4.41
C ASN A 186 15.39 -25.90 3.63
N GLY A 187 16.12 -24.91 4.17
CA GLY A 187 17.43 -24.52 3.64
C GLY A 187 17.39 -23.64 2.38
N TYR A 188 16.42 -22.72 2.30
CA TYR A 188 16.41 -21.66 1.30
C TYR A 188 17.72 -20.83 1.29
N SER A 189 18.18 -20.47 0.10
CA SER A 189 19.23 -19.45 -0.10
C SER A 189 19.01 -18.69 -1.41
N ASP A 190 19.56 -17.49 -1.51
CA ASP A 190 19.49 -16.68 -2.74
C ASP A 190 20.30 -17.28 -3.91
N SER A 191 21.24 -18.19 -3.60
CA SER A 191 22.01 -18.99 -4.57
C SER A 191 21.27 -20.24 -5.08
N LYS A 192 20.12 -20.61 -4.49
CA LYS A 192 19.35 -21.82 -4.84
C LYS A 192 18.00 -21.49 -5.45
N SER A 193 17.49 -22.39 -6.28
CA SER A 193 16.16 -22.35 -6.89
C SER A 193 15.30 -23.52 -6.41
N ILE A 194 13.98 -23.33 -6.40
CA ILE A 194 13.04 -24.41 -6.08
C ILE A 194 13.10 -25.48 -7.17
N ASP A 195 13.23 -26.73 -6.75
CA ASP A 195 13.21 -27.92 -7.57
C ASP A 195 12.09 -28.86 -7.12
N ARG A 196 11.66 -29.77 -8.00
CA ARG A 196 10.78 -30.89 -7.65
C ARG A 196 11.58 -32.18 -7.71
N ILE A 197 11.47 -33.05 -6.72
CA ILE A 197 12.27 -34.26 -6.56
C ILE A 197 11.84 -35.30 -7.60
N ASP A 198 10.55 -35.66 -7.64
CA ASP A 198 9.92 -36.19 -8.85
C ASP A 198 9.49 -35.03 -9.75
N VAL A 199 10.01 -35.04 -10.98
CA VAL A 199 9.72 -34.10 -12.05
C VAL A 199 8.29 -34.22 -12.60
N ASN A 200 7.55 -35.27 -12.25
CA ASN A 200 6.14 -35.46 -12.59
C ASN A 200 5.19 -35.07 -11.44
N GLY A 201 5.59 -35.28 -10.18
CA GLY A 201 4.85 -34.90 -8.98
C GLY A 201 4.66 -33.39 -8.77
N ASN A 202 3.87 -33.02 -7.76
CA ASN A 202 3.43 -31.63 -7.55
C ASN A 202 4.47 -30.73 -6.86
N TYR A 203 4.14 -29.44 -6.73
CA TYR A 203 4.83 -28.55 -5.80
C TYR A 203 4.20 -28.65 -4.40
N GLU A 204 4.90 -29.34 -3.50
CA GLU A 204 4.44 -29.67 -2.15
C GLU A 204 5.63 -29.97 -1.22
N PRO A 205 5.47 -29.90 0.12
CA PRO A 205 6.57 -30.02 1.07
C PRO A 205 7.45 -31.27 0.95
N LEU A 206 6.87 -32.41 0.52
CA LEU A 206 7.57 -33.69 0.39
C LEU A 206 8.26 -33.87 -0.97
N ASN A 207 7.76 -33.19 -2.02
CA ASN A 207 8.31 -33.29 -3.37
C ASN A 207 9.17 -32.08 -3.76
N CYS A 208 9.40 -31.10 -2.89
CA CYS A 208 10.21 -29.92 -3.20
C CYS A 208 11.53 -29.87 -2.44
N ARG A 209 12.55 -29.26 -3.06
CA ARG A 209 13.85 -28.97 -2.43
C ARG A 209 14.45 -27.67 -2.94
N TRP A 210 15.39 -27.11 -2.20
CA TRP A 210 16.23 -25.99 -2.63
C TRP A 210 17.52 -26.52 -3.25
N ALA A 211 17.66 -26.36 -4.56
CA ALA A 211 18.74 -26.95 -5.36
C ALA A 211 19.52 -25.87 -6.13
N THR A 212 20.79 -26.15 -6.39
CA THR A 212 21.63 -25.43 -7.35
C THR A 212 21.31 -25.88 -8.79
N SER A 213 21.78 -25.12 -9.78
CA SER A 213 21.66 -25.50 -11.20
C SER A 213 22.31 -26.84 -11.53
N ALA A 214 23.37 -27.24 -10.82
CA ALA A 214 24.01 -28.54 -10.98
C ALA A 214 23.13 -29.70 -10.47
N GLU A 215 22.51 -29.53 -9.30
CA GLU A 215 21.58 -30.51 -8.72
C GLU A 215 20.29 -30.63 -9.55
N GLN A 216 19.77 -29.52 -10.10
CA GLN A 216 18.64 -29.53 -11.03
C GLN A 216 19.00 -30.18 -12.39
N ALA A 217 20.24 -30.02 -12.86
CA ALA A 217 20.70 -30.63 -14.11
C ALA A 217 20.78 -32.16 -14.07
N LEU A 218 20.90 -32.76 -12.87
CA LEU A 218 20.80 -34.21 -12.67
C LEU A 218 19.35 -34.71 -12.74
N ASN A 219 18.35 -33.86 -12.49
CA ASN A 219 16.94 -34.25 -12.38
C ASN A 219 16.10 -33.94 -13.64
N ARG A 220 16.73 -33.97 -14.82
CA ARG A 220 16.06 -33.66 -16.10
C ARG A 220 15.55 -34.94 -16.76
N THR A 221 14.38 -34.89 -17.40
CA THR A 221 13.74 -36.05 -18.05
C THR A 221 14.52 -36.64 -19.24
N ASP A 222 15.53 -35.95 -19.74
CA ASP A 222 16.48 -36.42 -20.76
C ASP A 222 17.69 -37.17 -20.18
N ASN A 223 17.86 -37.23 -18.85
CA ASN A 223 18.89 -38.04 -18.22
C ASN A 223 18.48 -39.52 -18.18
N HIS A 224 19.36 -40.38 -18.68
CA HIS A 224 19.20 -41.83 -18.60
C HIS A 224 19.56 -42.31 -17.19
N ILE A 225 18.55 -42.41 -16.32
CA ILE A 225 18.65 -43.05 -15.00
C ILE A 225 18.67 -44.56 -15.21
N LEU A 226 19.58 -45.23 -14.50
CA LEU A 226 19.75 -46.67 -14.51
C LEU A 226 19.59 -47.21 -13.09
N GLU A 227 18.74 -48.22 -12.95
CA GLU A 227 18.52 -48.95 -11.71
C GLU A 227 19.43 -50.17 -11.63
N PHE A 228 20.30 -50.23 -10.62
CA PHE A 228 21.14 -51.38 -10.30
C PHE A 228 21.54 -51.36 -8.83
N ASP A 229 21.66 -52.53 -8.18
CA ASP A 229 21.93 -52.69 -6.75
C ASP A 229 21.15 -51.71 -5.82
N LYS A 230 19.83 -51.63 -6.03
CA LYS A 230 18.89 -50.75 -5.30
C LYS A 230 19.20 -49.23 -5.41
N LYS A 231 20.13 -48.83 -6.27
CA LYS A 231 20.46 -47.43 -6.58
C LYS A 231 19.86 -47.05 -7.94
N ALA A 232 19.20 -45.90 -8.00
CA ALA A 232 18.76 -45.29 -9.26
C ALA A 232 19.65 -44.07 -9.50
N LEU A 233 20.60 -44.17 -10.43
CA LEU A 233 21.62 -43.13 -10.68
C LEU A 233 21.71 -42.79 -12.16
N THR A 234 22.11 -41.56 -12.49
CA THR A 234 22.39 -41.18 -13.87
C THR A 234 23.67 -41.85 -14.37
N LEU A 235 23.83 -41.94 -15.70
CA LEU A 235 25.09 -42.39 -16.34
C LEU A 235 26.36 -41.68 -15.80
N THR A 236 26.25 -40.40 -15.40
CA THR A 236 27.37 -39.60 -14.87
C THR A 236 27.71 -39.94 -13.42
N GLU A 237 26.74 -40.43 -12.65
CA GLU A 237 26.95 -40.89 -11.28
C GLU A 237 27.44 -42.34 -11.26
N TRP A 238 26.90 -43.19 -12.14
CA TRP A 238 27.46 -44.51 -12.39
C TRP A 238 28.91 -44.48 -12.90
N GLU A 239 29.32 -43.46 -13.65
CA GLU A 239 30.73 -43.24 -14.00
C GLU A 239 31.61 -42.99 -12.75
N ARG A 240 31.11 -42.27 -11.75
CA ARG A 240 31.84 -42.02 -10.48
C ARG A 240 31.89 -43.27 -9.61
N GLU A 241 30.80 -44.04 -9.56
CA GLU A 241 30.65 -45.23 -8.74
C GLU A 241 31.47 -46.43 -9.28
N THR A 242 31.50 -46.60 -10.61
CA THR A 242 32.12 -47.77 -11.27
C THR A 242 33.50 -47.47 -11.88
N GLY A 243 33.85 -46.19 -12.09
CA GLY A 243 35.00 -45.78 -12.89
C GLY A 243 34.83 -45.99 -14.40
N ILE A 244 33.68 -46.50 -14.86
CA ILE A 244 33.41 -46.75 -16.29
C ILE A 244 32.83 -45.48 -16.90
N HIS A 245 33.60 -44.84 -17.80
CA HIS A 245 33.17 -43.60 -18.47
C HIS A 245 31.75 -43.72 -19.08
N ARG A 246 30.89 -42.74 -18.81
CA ARG A 246 29.45 -42.74 -19.12
C ARG A 246 29.09 -43.06 -20.57
N TYR A 247 29.93 -42.68 -21.52
CA TYR A 247 29.74 -43.01 -22.94
C TYR A 247 29.93 -44.51 -23.22
N THR A 248 30.81 -45.19 -22.47
CA THR A 248 31.00 -46.64 -22.54
C THR A 248 29.78 -47.37 -22.00
N ILE A 249 29.23 -46.93 -20.86
CA ILE A 249 27.98 -47.47 -20.30
C ILE A 249 26.83 -47.31 -21.32
N TYR A 250 26.64 -46.09 -21.86
CA TYR A 250 25.66 -45.82 -22.91
C TYR A 250 25.86 -46.68 -24.17
N SER A 251 27.11 -46.87 -24.62
CA SER A 251 27.43 -47.69 -25.79
C SER A 251 27.11 -49.18 -25.57
N ARG A 252 27.36 -49.71 -24.37
CA ARG A 252 26.99 -51.08 -23.97
C ARG A 252 25.47 -51.27 -24.00
N LEU A 253 24.72 -50.36 -23.37
CA LEU A 253 23.24 -50.39 -23.38
C LEU A 253 22.67 -50.29 -24.80
N LYS A 254 23.21 -49.39 -25.63
CA LYS A 254 22.83 -49.27 -27.05
C LYS A 254 23.15 -50.53 -27.88
N ARG A 255 24.05 -51.40 -27.41
CA ARG A 255 24.36 -52.72 -27.97
C ARG A 255 23.54 -53.85 -27.33
N GLY A 256 22.48 -53.54 -26.58
CA GLY A 256 21.58 -54.52 -25.97
C GLY A 256 22.15 -55.24 -24.73
N TRP A 257 23.15 -54.67 -24.05
CA TRP A 257 23.62 -55.22 -22.77
C TRP A 257 22.62 -54.94 -21.65
N SER A 258 22.48 -55.86 -20.69
CA SER A 258 21.74 -55.61 -19.45
C SER A 258 22.40 -54.50 -18.63
N VAL A 259 21.63 -53.84 -17.75
CA VAL A 259 22.13 -52.72 -16.92
C VAL A 259 23.29 -53.16 -16.02
N GLU A 260 23.12 -54.29 -15.32
CA GLU A 260 24.18 -54.97 -14.56
C GLU A 260 25.46 -55.11 -15.41
N ARG A 261 25.37 -55.79 -16.54
CA ARG A 261 26.52 -56.05 -17.42
C ARG A 261 27.13 -54.77 -17.99
N ALA A 262 26.33 -53.73 -18.21
CA ALA A 262 26.81 -52.42 -18.65
C ALA A 262 27.68 -51.74 -17.60
N LEU A 263 27.40 -51.98 -16.31
CA LEU A 263 28.01 -51.35 -15.13
C LEU A 263 29.12 -52.17 -14.45
N THR A 264 29.15 -53.49 -14.59
CA THR A 264 30.10 -54.37 -13.86
C THR A 264 31.27 -54.88 -14.71
N GLU A 265 31.08 -55.09 -16.01
CA GLU A 265 32.11 -55.68 -16.88
C GLU A 265 33.32 -54.74 -17.04
N PRO A 266 34.57 -55.24 -16.99
CA PRO A 266 35.77 -54.43 -17.19
C PRO A 266 35.87 -53.87 -18.62
N ILE A 267 36.63 -52.78 -18.77
CA ILE A 267 36.98 -52.25 -20.10
C ILE A 267 38.24 -52.98 -20.58
N HIS A 268 38.08 -53.96 -21.46
CA HIS A 268 39.20 -54.50 -22.23
C HIS A 268 39.77 -53.40 -23.15
N LYS A 269 41.09 -53.29 -23.19
CA LYS A 269 41.84 -52.35 -24.05
C LYS A 269 42.19 -53.01 -25.38
#